data_AF-A0A822HIM8-F1
#
_entry.id   AF-A0A822HIM8-F1
#
_cell.length_a   1.000
_cell.length_b   1.000
_cell.length_c   1.000
_cell.angle_alpha   90.00
_cell.angle_beta   90.00
_cell.angle_gamma   90.00
#
_symmetry.space_group_name_H-M   'P 1'
#
loop_
_entity.id
_entity.type
_entity.pdbx_description
1 polymer ?
#
loop_
_entity_poly.entity_id
_entity_poly.type
_entity_poly.pdbx_seq_one_letter_code
_entity_poly.pdbx_strand_id
1 'polypeptide(L)'
;IKDLLNSSLRHERLLEKEYFPLKHFFIVFEQILLHGYTGKKSFPISSSSNRKDLWPLIELIARKSPDANVIEISLSSREMTNIRTSLGRVRAWLRLALMQKRLADYFKILVEQKQDLKEFYDNEALLLSDEISIITGLLVGLNVLDLNFCLQAAALDYPSDT
;
A
#
# COMPACT_ATOMS: atom_id res chain seq x y z
N ILE A 1 5.83 12.99 2.03
CA ILE A 1 5.76 12.80 3.50
C ILE A 1 5.93 14.11 4.24
N LYS A 2 7.06 14.83 4.09
CA LYS A 2 7.27 16.15 4.72
C LYS A 2 6.08 17.11 4.53
N ASP A 3 5.56 17.24 3.31
CA ASP A 3 4.42 18.13 3.03
C ASP A 3 3.09 17.66 3.65
N LEU A 4 2.93 16.35 3.84
CA LEU A 4 1.79 15.80 4.59
C LEU A 4 1.87 16.20 6.06
N LEU A 5 3.04 16.06 6.68
CA LEU A 5 3.28 16.42 8.08
C LEU A 5 3.09 17.92 8.29
N ASN A 6 3.72 18.75 7.44
CA ASN A 6 3.61 20.21 7.52
C ASN A 6 2.16 20.69 7.40
N SER A 7 1.33 20.00 6.63
CA SER A 7 -0.06 20.41 6.44
C SER A 7 -0.99 19.89 7.51
N SER A 8 -0.67 18.75 8.13
CA SER A 8 -1.34 18.27 9.34
C SER A 8 -1.10 19.19 10.54
N LEU A 9 0.04 19.87 10.61
CA LEU A 9 0.27 20.88 11.65
C LEU A 9 -0.57 22.14 11.45
N ARG A 10 -1.05 22.37 10.21
CA ARG A 10 -1.85 23.55 9.85
C ARG A 10 -3.36 23.28 9.89
N HIS A 11 -3.77 22.02 9.85
CA HIS A 11 -5.18 21.61 9.82
C HIS A 11 -5.42 20.52 10.85
N GLU A 12 -6.40 20.70 11.74
CA GLU A 12 -6.74 19.73 12.78
C GLU A 12 -7.22 18.38 12.22
N ARG A 13 -7.71 18.34 10.97
CA ARG A 13 -8.14 17.10 10.29
C ARG A 13 -7.94 17.18 8.78
N LEU A 14 -7.31 16.18 8.20
CA LEU A 14 -7.10 16.11 6.74
C LEU A 14 -8.33 15.50 6.05
N LEU A 15 -9.25 16.34 5.55
CA LEU A 15 -10.47 15.95 4.80
C LEU A 15 -10.20 15.73 3.29
N GLU A 16 -9.51 14.63 3.03
CA GLU A 16 -9.63 13.67 1.94
C GLU A 16 -9.91 13.98 0.44
N LYS A 17 -10.91 14.74 -0.03
CA LYS A 17 -11.32 14.54 -1.45
C LYS A 17 -10.37 15.08 -2.53
N GLU A 18 -9.52 16.06 -2.19
CA GLU A 18 -8.68 16.75 -3.21
C GLU A 18 -7.27 17.13 -2.72
N TYR A 19 -6.81 16.56 -1.60
CA TYR A 19 -5.53 16.96 -1.05
C TYR A 19 -4.35 16.38 -1.86
N PHE A 20 -3.78 17.23 -2.73
CA PHE A 20 -2.72 16.86 -3.68
C PHE A 20 -1.54 16.10 -3.05
N PRO A 21 -0.98 16.52 -1.90
CA PRO A 21 0.16 15.81 -1.28
C PRO A 21 -0.17 14.38 -0.84
N LEU A 22 -1.44 14.10 -0.50
CA LEU A 22 -1.89 12.76 -0.12
C LEU A 22 -2.15 11.88 -1.36
N LYS A 23 -2.73 12.45 -2.42
CA LYS A 23 -2.81 11.76 -3.73
C LYS A 23 -1.42 11.40 -4.24
N HIS A 24 -0.49 12.36 -4.21
CA HIS A 24 0.89 12.16 -4.62
C HIS A 24 1.59 11.08 -3.79
N PHE A 25 1.36 11.06 -2.47
CA PHE A 25 1.86 9.99 -1.62
C PHE A 25 1.39 8.60 -2.08
N PHE A 26 0.10 8.40 -2.35
CA PHE A 26 -0.40 7.09 -2.80
C PHE A 26 0.20 6.69 -4.15
N ILE A 27 0.35 7.62 -5.08
CA ILE A 27 0.97 7.38 -6.39
C ILE A 27 2.42 6.91 -6.21
N VAL A 28 3.23 7.66 -5.46
CA VAL A 28 4.64 7.33 -5.23
C VAL A 28 4.77 6.01 -4.46
N PHE A 29 3.91 5.77 -3.47
CA PHE A 29 3.93 4.53 -2.71
C PHE A 29 3.60 3.31 -3.58
N GLU A 30 2.62 3.43 -4.47
CA GLU A 30 2.31 2.39 -5.46
C GLU A 30 3.50 2.13 -6.40
N GLN A 31 4.22 3.17 -6.83
CA GLN A 31 5.44 2.99 -7.65
C GLN A 31 6.56 2.28 -6.88
N ILE A 32 6.73 2.57 -5.58
CA ILE A 32 7.67 1.84 -4.72
C ILE A 32 7.33 0.35 -4.70
N LEU A 33 6.05 0.00 -4.50
CA LEU A 33 5.59 -1.39 -4.51
C LEU A 33 5.75 -2.06 -5.87
N LEU A 34 5.61 -1.33 -6.97
CA LEU A 34 5.72 -1.88 -8.32
C LEU A 34 7.17 -1.97 -8.84
N HIS A 35 8.13 -1.30 -8.20
CA HIS A 35 9.51 -1.27 -8.68
C HIS A 35 10.15 -2.66 -8.65
N GLY A 36 10.36 -3.24 -9.84
CA GLY A 36 10.90 -4.60 -10.00
C GLY A 36 9.89 -5.71 -9.67
N TYR A 37 8.59 -5.39 -9.57
CA TYR A 37 7.55 -6.39 -9.33
C TYR A 37 7.31 -7.22 -10.58
N THR A 38 7.49 -8.54 -10.47
CA THR A 38 7.24 -9.51 -11.55
C THR A 38 5.91 -10.22 -11.39
N GLY A 39 5.26 -10.09 -10.23
CA GLY A 39 4.16 -10.96 -9.83
C GLY A 39 4.67 -12.34 -9.42
N LYS A 40 3.76 -13.21 -8.97
CA LYS A 40 4.10 -14.57 -8.55
C LYS A 40 4.63 -15.36 -9.75
N LYS A 41 5.88 -15.83 -9.67
CA LYS A 41 6.52 -16.70 -10.67
C LYS A 41 5.83 -18.07 -10.69
N SER A 42 4.69 -18.19 -11.37
CA SER A 42 4.14 -19.50 -11.72
C SER A 42 4.96 -20.08 -12.87
N PHE A 43 5.36 -21.35 -12.75
CA PHE A 43 6.07 -22.17 -13.75
C PHE A 43 5.47 -22.07 -15.17
N PRO A 44 6.21 -22.45 -16.25
CA PRO A 44 6.26 -21.73 -17.52
C PRO A 44 5.11 -22.07 -18.47
N ILE A 45 3.85 -21.96 -18.06
CA ILE A 45 2.68 -22.14 -18.93
C ILE A 45 1.55 -21.24 -18.44
N SER A 46 1.72 -19.92 -18.47
CA SER A 46 0.57 -19.00 -18.52
C SER A 46 1.01 -17.63 -19.01
N SER A 47 0.54 -17.31 -20.19
CA SER A 47 0.41 -15.97 -20.73
C SER A 47 -0.22 -15.00 -19.72
N SER A 48 0.34 -13.79 -19.65
CA SER A 48 -0.29 -12.59 -19.10
C SER A 48 -0.84 -12.68 -17.67
N SER A 49 -0.03 -13.11 -16.70
CA SER A 49 -0.29 -12.74 -15.30
C SER A 49 -0.32 -11.21 -15.20
N ASN A 50 -1.41 -10.67 -14.65
CA ASN A 50 -1.66 -9.24 -14.56
C ASN A 50 -0.51 -8.56 -13.81
N ARG A 51 0.45 -7.95 -14.54
CA ARG A 51 1.76 -7.47 -14.03
C ARG A 51 1.69 -6.40 -12.92
N LYS A 52 0.50 -6.09 -12.42
CA LYS A 52 0.21 -5.06 -11.41
C LYS A 52 -0.66 -5.56 -10.25
N ASP A 53 -0.91 -6.86 -10.15
CA ASP A 53 -1.66 -7.39 -9.00
C ASP A 53 -0.79 -7.41 -7.74
N LEU A 54 -0.91 -6.39 -6.89
CA LEU A 54 -0.16 -6.24 -5.65
C LEU A 54 -0.83 -6.94 -4.45
N TRP A 55 -2.02 -7.54 -4.63
CA TRP A 55 -2.75 -8.19 -3.55
C TRP A 55 -1.97 -9.30 -2.82
N PRO A 56 -1.12 -10.12 -3.48
CA PRO A 56 -0.30 -11.11 -2.79
C PRO A 56 0.62 -10.53 -1.70
N LEU A 57 1.02 -9.25 -1.82
CA LEU A 57 1.80 -8.57 -0.78
C LEU A 57 0.96 -8.33 0.48
N ILE A 58 -0.32 -8.00 0.30
CA ILE A 58 -1.27 -7.81 1.41
C ILE A 58 -1.52 -9.14 2.12
N GLU A 59 -1.67 -10.23 1.36
CA GLU A 59 -1.79 -11.58 1.93
C GLU A 59 -0.51 -11.99 2.70
N LEU A 60 0.67 -11.63 2.19
CA LEU A 60 1.94 -11.86 2.87
C LEU A 60 2.01 -11.11 4.21
N ILE A 61 1.62 -9.82 4.24
CA ILE A 61 1.54 -9.04 5.47
C ILE A 61 0.56 -9.69 6.45
N ALA A 62 -0.65 -10.01 6.00
CA ALA A 62 -1.69 -10.57 6.85
C ALA A 62 -1.28 -11.93 7.45
N ARG A 63 -0.55 -12.75 6.68
CA ARG A 63 -0.02 -14.05 7.13
C ARG A 63 1.10 -13.92 8.17
N LYS A 64 1.92 -12.86 8.09
CA LYS A 64 3.13 -12.67 8.92
C LYS A 64 2.90 -11.74 10.11
N SER A 65 1.83 -10.97 10.08
CA SER A 65 1.44 -10.06 11.15
C SER A 65 0.79 -10.82 12.31
N PRO A 66 1.20 -10.55 13.57
CA PRO A 66 0.49 -11.04 14.75
C PRO A 66 -0.77 -10.22 15.07
N ASP A 67 -0.96 -9.07 14.41
CA ASP A 67 -2.06 -8.15 14.68
C ASP A 67 -3.33 -8.54 13.93
N ALA A 68 -4.41 -8.84 14.67
CA ALA A 68 -5.71 -9.16 14.10
C ALA A 68 -6.33 -8.02 13.27
N ASN A 69 -5.98 -6.75 13.53
CA ASN A 69 -6.51 -5.61 12.77
C ASN A 69 -6.18 -5.71 11.28
N VAL A 70 -5.03 -6.29 10.92
CA VAL A 70 -4.65 -6.47 9.52
C VAL A 70 -5.63 -7.38 8.77
N ILE A 71 -6.16 -8.40 9.46
CA ILE A 71 -7.10 -9.37 8.90
C ILE A 71 -8.42 -8.66 8.66
N GLU A 72 -8.89 -7.86 9.63
CA GLU A 72 -10.12 -7.08 9.52
C GLU A 72 -10.09 -6.12 8.33
N ILE A 73 -9.01 -5.34 8.13
CA ILE A 73 -8.92 -4.41 6.99
C ILE A 73 -8.73 -5.15 5.65
N SER A 74 -8.10 -6.32 5.66
CA SER A 74 -7.94 -7.17 4.46
C SER A 74 -9.27 -7.77 4.02
N LEU A 75 -10.09 -8.21 4.96
CA LEU A 75 -11.47 -8.65 4.69
C LEU A 75 -12.33 -7.47 4.23
N SER A 76 -12.32 -6.36 4.98
CA SER A 76 -13.09 -5.15 4.65
C SER A 76 -12.81 -4.66 3.23
N SER A 77 -11.54 -4.60 2.82
CA SER A 77 -11.16 -4.18 1.46
C SER A 77 -11.53 -5.20 0.37
N ARG A 78 -11.67 -6.49 0.69
CA ARG A 78 -12.17 -7.52 -0.25
C ARG A 78 -13.68 -7.51 -0.42
N GLU A 79 -14.41 -7.22 0.64
CA GLU A 79 -15.87 -7.24 0.69
C GLU A 79 -16.50 -5.97 0.09
N MET A 80 -15.70 -4.94 -0.19
CA MET A 80 -16.11 -3.74 -0.91
C MET A 80 -16.61 -4.07 -2.33
N THR A 81 -17.92 -4.30 -2.46
CA THR A 81 -18.61 -4.63 -3.72
C THR A 81 -18.54 -3.51 -4.75
N ASN A 82 -18.30 -2.29 -4.29
CA ASN A 82 -18.16 -1.12 -5.14
C ASN A 82 -16.81 -1.14 -5.90
N ILE A 83 -15.75 -1.77 -5.37
CA ILE A 83 -14.41 -1.83 -5.97
C ILE A 83 -14.24 -3.11 -6.80
N ARG A 84 -13.92 -2.95 -8.08
CA ARG A 84 -13.90 -4.06 -9.06
C ARG A 84 -12.52 -4.61 -9.36
N THR A 85 -11.47 -3.81 -9.17
CA THR A 85 -10.09 -4.21 -9.51
C THR A 85 -9.29 -4.64 -8.29
N SER A 86 -8.37 -5.59 -8.47
CA SER A 86 -7.45 -5.99 -7.40
C SER A 86 -6.61 -4.80 -6.90
N LEU A 87 -6.13 -3.95 -7.82
CA LEU A 87 -5.40 -2.74 -7.47
C LEU A 87 -6.25 -1.74 -6.69
N GLY A 88 -7.52 -1.57 -7.05
CA GLY A 88 -8.48 -0.77 -6.29
C GLY A 88 -8.63 -1.25 -4.85
N ARG A 89 -8.63 -2.58 -4.64
CA ARG A 89 -8.69 -3.17 -3.29
C ARG A 89 -7.42 -2.91 -2.50
N VAL A 90 -6.24 -3.01 -3.13
CA VAL A 90 -4.97 -2.63 -2.51
C VAL A 90 -4.98 -1.15 -2.12
N ARG A 91 -5.49 -0.27 -2.99
CA ARG A 91 -5.64 1.17 -2.72
C ARG A 91 -6.59 1.46 -1.56
N ALA A 92 -7.68 0.71 -1.43
CA ALA A 92 -8.58 0.79 -0.28
C ALA A 92 -7.87 0.33 1.00
N TRP A 93 -7.18 -0.81 0.93
CA TRP A 93 -6.41 -1.34 2.05
C TRP A 93 -5.35 -0.36 2.56
N LEU A 94 -4.62 0.30 1.65
CA LEU A 94 -3.61 1.32 2.01
C LEU A 94 -4.23 2.51 2.76
N ARG A 95 -5.43 2.95 2.33
CA ARG A 95 -6.19 4.02 3.01
C ARG A 95 -6.64 3.58 4.40
N LEU A 96 -7.17 2.36 4.53
CA LEU A 96 -7.56 1.80 5.83
C LEU A 96 -6.36 1.67 6.78
N ALA A 97 -5.22 1.17 6.29
CA ALA A 97 -3.99 1.06 7.07
C ALA A 97 -3.47 2.42 7.57
N LEU A 98 -3.63 3.48 6.77
CA LEU A 98 -3.31 4.86 7.18
C LEU A 98 -4.29 5.41 8.21
N MET A 99 -5.61 5.17 8.06
CA MET A 99 -6.60 5.56 9.09
C MET A 99 -6.33 4.89 10.42
N GLN A 100 -5.92 3.63 10.40
CA GLN A 100 -5.52 2.90 11.59
C GLN A 100 -4.15 3.32 12.14
N LYS A 101 -3.39 4.17 11.42
CA LYS A 101 -2.02 4.58 11.78
C LYS A 101 -1.04 3.41 11.90
N ARG A 102 -1.25 2.37 11.08
CA ARG A 102 -0.46 1.12 11.10
C ARG A 102 0.29 0.83 9.80
N LEU A 103 0.19 1.70 8.79
CA LEU A 103 0.86 1.47 7.50
C LEU A 103 2.37 1.22 7.66
N ALA A 104 3.05 1.98 8.52
CA ALA A 104 4.49 1.81 8.77
C ALA A 104 4.81 0.42 9.34
N ASP A 105 4.01 -0.07 10.30
CA ASP A 105 4.19 -1.38 10.92
C ASP A 105 3.99 -2.50 9.90
N TYR A 106 2.93 -2.40 9.10
CA TYR A 106 2.63 -3.38 8.07
C TYR A 106 3.70 -3.40 6.96
N PHE A 107 4.20 -2.24 6.57
CA PHE A 107 5.29 -2.14 5.59
C PHE A 107 6.59 -2.72 6.14
N LYS A 108 6.90 -2.49 7.43
CA LYS A 108 8.03 -3.11 8.10
C LYS A 108 7.95 -4.65 8.06
N ILE A 109 6.79 -5.21 8.39
CA ILE A 109 6.56 -6.67 8.31
C ILE A 109 6.85 -7.17 6.89
N LEU A 110 6.36 -6.47 5.85
CA LEU A 110 6.57 -6.84 4.45
C LEU A 110 8.06 -6.91 4.10
N VAL A 111 8.83 -5.84 4.36
CA VAL A 111 10.25 -5.74 3.94
C VAL A 111 11.18 -6.68 4.72
N GLU A 112 10.77 -7.12 5.91
CA GLU A 112 11.48 -8.15 6.67
C GLU A 112 11.36 -9.54 6.02
N GLN A 113 10.36 -9.79 5.16
CA GLN A 113 10.18 -11.06 4.45
C GLN A 113 10.97 -11.14 3.15
N LYS A 114 12.26 -10.77 3.14
CA LYS A 114 13.10 -10.73 1.93
C LYS A 114 13.08 -12.06 1.13
N GLN A 115 12.97 -13.22 1.80
CA GLN A 115 12.95 -14.52 1.11
C GLN A 115 11.63 -14.75 0.37
N ASP A 116 10.48 -14.50 1.01
CA ASP A 116 9.17 -14.58 0.35
C ASP A 116 9.07 -13.55 -0.79
N LEU A 117 9.62 -12.34 -0.61
CA LEU A 117 9.58 -11.27 -1.61
C LEU A 117 10.32 -11.61 -2.92
N LYS A 118 11.38 -12.43 -2.89
CA LYS A 118 12.11 -12.85 -4.10
C LYS A 118 11.26 -13.67 -5.09
N GLU A 119 10.14 -14.24 -4.64
CA GLU A 119 9.17 -14.92 -5.51
C GLU A 119 8.36 -13.94 -6.37
N PHE A 120 8.24 -12.69 -5.91
CA PHE A 120 7.40 -11.65 -6.50
C PHE A 120 8.18 -10.54 -7.19
N TYR A 121 9.47 -10.43 -6.89
CA TYR A 121 10.33 -9.33 -7.33
C TYR A 121 11.60 -9.83 -8.06
N ASP A 122 12.13 -8.99 -8.92
CA ASP A 122 13.49 -9.10 -9.45
C ASP A 122 14.52 -8.69 -8.39
N ASN A 123 15.77 -9.16 -8.53
CA ASN A 123 16.82 -8.93 -7.52
C ASN A 123 17.15 -7.44 -7.30
N GLU A 124 16.99 -6.62 -8.34
CA GLU A 124 17.22 -5.16 -8.31
C GLU A 124 16.01 -4.37 -7.81
N ALA A 125 14.97 -5.05 -7.28
CA ALA A 125 13.79 -4.39 -6.77
C ALA A 125 14.10 -3.56 -5.52
N LEU A 126 13.50 -2.37 -5.44
CA LEU A 126 13.65 -1.45 -4.31
C LEU A 126 13.25 -2.11 -2.99
N LEU A 127 12.23 -2.98 -2.97
CA LEU A 127 11.82 -3.70 -1.75
C LEU A 127 12.87 -4.70 -1.22
N LEU A 128 13.83 -5.13 -2.05
CA LEU A 128 14.90 -6.04 -1.65
C LEU A 128 16.19 -5.29 -1.27
N SER A 129 16.31 -4.04 -1.70
CA SER A 129 17.43 -3.13 -1.42
C SER A 129 17.55 -2.77 0.07
N ASP A 130 18.68 -2.18 0.46
CA ASP A 130 18.89 -1.73 1.84
C ASP A 130 18.32 -0.32 2.07
N GLU A 131 18.19 0.47 1.00
CA GLU A 131 17.57 1.79 0.97
C GLU A 131 16.09 1.76 1.39
N ILE A 132 15.42 0.61 1.28
CA ILE A 132 14.02 0.45 1.69
C ILE A 132 13.81 0.79 3.18
N SER A 133 14.84 0.61 4.01
CA SER A 133 14.81 0.94 5.43
C SER A 133 14.57 2.43 5.68
N ILE A 134 15.05 3.31 4.79
CA ILE A 134 14.83 4.75 4.85
C ILE A 134 13.35 5.05 4.64
N ILE A 135 12.73 4.44 3.62
CA ILE A 135 11.30 4.59 3.33
C ILE A 135 10.48 4.11 4.52
N THR A 136 10.79 2.93 5.07
CA THR A 136 10.14 2.39 6.27
C THR A 136 10.21 3.36 7.45
N GLY A 137 11.38 3.94 7.72
CA GLY A 137 11.56 4.94 8.77
C GLY A 137 10.73 6.21 8.54
N LEU A 138 10.66 6.70 7.30
CA LEU A 138 9.86 7.88 6.95
C LEU A 138 8.35 7.65 7.13
N LEU A 139 7.86 6.44 6.88
CA LEU A 139 6.44 6.10 7.04
C LEU A 139 5.98 6.22 8.49
N VAL A 140 6.86 6.00 9.48
CA VAL A 140 6.52 6.13 10.91
C VAL A 140 6.01 7.54 11.22
N GLY A 141 6.54 8.57 10.54
CA GLY A 141 6.08 9.94 10.68
C GLY A 141 4.60 10.12 10.33
N LEU A 142 4.04 9.30 9.44
CA LEU A 142 2.65 9.40 9.03
C LEU A 142 1.65 8.98 10.11
N ASN A 143 2.10 8.31 11.19
CA ASN A 143 1.21 7.88 12.28
C ASN A 143 0.60 9.06 13.04
N VAL A 144 1.17 10.26 12.95
CA VAL A 144 0.61 11.46 13.59
C VAL A 144 -0.58 12.05 12.82
N LEU A 145 -0.77 11.64 11.56
CA LEU A 145 -1.83 12.18 10.72
C LEU A 145 -3.20 11.67 11.19
N ASP A 146 -4.17 12.58 11.32
CA ASP A 146 -5.57 12.22 11.50
C ASP A 146 -6.29 12.24 10.13
N LEU A 147 -6.52 11.04 9.60
CA LEU A 147 -7.08 10.79 8.28
C LEU A 147 -8.42 10.09 8.44
N ASN A 148 -9.43 10.52 7.67
CA ASN A 148 -10.70 9.82 7.59
C ASN A 148 -11.09 9.65 6.13
N PHE A 149 -11.01 8.42 5.61
CA PHE A 149 -11.26 8.12 4.21
C PHE A 149 -12.71 7.67 3.91
N CYS A 150 -13.36 8.31 2.95
CA CYS A 150 -14.60 7.95 2.29
C CYS A 150 -14.26 7.12 1.05
N LEU A 151 -14.31 5.81 1.22
CA LEU A 151 -13.94 4.84 0.19
C LEU A 151 -15.04 4.72 -0.88
N GLN A 152 -15.15 5.73 -1.74
CA GLN A 152 -16.05 5.72 -2.90
C GLN A 152 -15.33 5.09 -4.11
N ALA A 153 -15.83 3.94 -4.56
CA ALA A 153 -15.16 3.07 -5.54
C ALA A 153 -14.67 3.71 -6.84
N ALA A 154 -15.40 4.68 -7.39
CA ALA A 154 -15.07 5.28 -8.69
C ALA A 154 -13.67 5.95 -8.69
N ALA A 155 -13.12 6.31 -7.53
CA ALA A 155 -11.78 6.92 -7.42
C ALA A 155 -10.64 5.91 -7.25
N LEU A 156 -10.94 4.62 -7.00
CA LEU A 156 -9.93 3.62 -6.62
C LEU A 156 -9.58 2.67 -7.78
N ASP A 157 -10.55 2.36 -8.64
CA ASP A 157 -10.37 1.44 -9.77
C ASP A 157 -9.62 2.06 -10.97
N TYR A 158 -9.65 3.39 -11.11
CA TYR A 158 -8.95 4.10 -12.18
C TYR A 158 -7.62 4.69 -11.67
N PRO A 159 -6.58 4.81 -12.53
CA PRO A 159 -5.38 5.55 -12.16
C PRO A 159 -5.77 6.94 -11.65
N SER A 160 -5.11 7.40 -10.59
CA SER A 160 -5.22 8.81 -10.22
C SER A 160 -4.58 9.59 -11.36
N ASP A 161 -5.39 10.24 -12.21
CA ASP A 161 -4.90 11.04 -13.34
C ASP A 161 -3.85 12.02 -12.81
N THR A 162 -2.68 12.02 -13.48
CA THR A 162 -1.53 12.90 -13.23
C THR A 162 -1.86 14.35 -13.45
#